data_AF-A0A4P9W9I4-F1
#
_entry.id   AF-A0A4P9W9I4-F1
#
_cell.length_a   1.000
_cell.length_b   1.000
_cell.length_c   1.000
_cell.angle_alpha   90.00
_cell.angle_beta   90.00
_cell.angle_gamma   90.00
#
_symmetry.space_group_name_H-M   'P 1'
#
loop_
_entity.id
_entity.type
_entity.pdbx_description
1 polymer ?
#
loop_
_entity_poly.entity_id
_entity_poly.type
_entity_poly.pdbx_seq_one_letter_code
_entity_poly.pdbx_strand_id
1 'polypeptide(L)'
;MGILTNSLVGAPALLDASCVCVDEAHERSLEADLGLALLKNATKLNPNLHLVVMSADFDADRIASYFGGCHVVRVPGRSHPIEIRYAGEDADPLKQVERAVDKCVALIGISVLCYRYR
;
A
#
# COMPACT_ATOMS: atom_id res chain seq x y z
N MET A 1 -2.73 -5.69 8.06
CA MET A 1 -1.67 -6.53 8.66
C MET A 1 -1.99 -7.05 10.05
N GLY A 2 -2.82 -6.40 10.88
CA GLY A 2 -3.06 -6.80 12.28
C GLY A 2 -3.43 -8.27 12.55
N ILE A 3 -4.26 -8.91 11.71
CA ILE A 3 -4.62 -10.34 11.88
C ILE A 3 -3.39 -11.23 11.67
N LEU A 4 -2.60 -10.96 10.63
CA LEU A 4 -1.37 -11.71 10.33
C LEU A 4 -0.35 -11.55 11.45
N THR A 5 -0.18 -10.35 11.98
CA THR A 5 0.72 -10.08 13.12
C THR A 5 0.31 -10.91 14.33
N ASN A 6 -0.98 -11.00 14.64
CA ASN A 6 -1.48 -11.82 15.75
C ASN A 6 -1.24 -13.33 15.50
N SER A 7 -1.48 -13.81 14.27
CA SER A 7 -1.17 -15.19 13.88
C SER A 7 0.31 -15.50 14.02
N LEU A 8 1.21 -14.59 13.63
CA LEU A 8 2.66 -14.74 13.77
C LEU A 8 3.13 -14.76 15.22
N VAL A 9 2.45 -14.05 16.13
CA VAL A 9 2.76 -14.12 17.56
C VAL A 9 2.37 -15.49 18.13
N GLY A 10 1.22 -16.05 17.73
CA GLY A 10 0.78 -17.37 18.17
C GLY A 10 1.50 -18.55 17.49
N ALA A 11 1.86 -18.40 16.22
CA ALA A 11 2.51 -19.41 15.39
C ALA A 11 3.65 -18.79 14.54
N PRO A 12 4.83 -18.55 15.13
CA PRO A 12 5.92 -17.81 14.48
C PRO A 12 6.50 -18.45 13.22
N ALA A 13 6.34 -19.76 13.05
CA ALA A 13 6.84 -20.49 11.89
C ALA A 13 5.86 -20.55 10.71
N LEU A 14 4.59 -20.13 10.91
CA LEU A 14 3.51 -20.20 9.91
C LEU A 14 3.52 -21.53 9.11
N LEU A 15 3.51 -22.66 9.82
CA LEU A 15 3.61 -23.98 9.19
C LEU A 15 2.36 -24.36 8.37
N ASP A 16 1.26 -23.64 8.60
CA ASP A 16 -0.02 -23.74 7.90
C ASP A 16 -0.06 -22.96 6.58
N ALA A 17 0.97 -22.17 6.28
CA ALA A 17 1.09 -21.41 5.04
C ALA A 17 2.38 -21.77 4.28
N SER A 18 2.27 -21.86 2.95
CA SER A 18 3.43 -22.01 2.07
C SER A 18 3.88 -20.68 1.45
N CYS A 19 3.01 -19.67 1.46
CA CYS A 19 3.29 -18.35 0.89
C CYS A 19 2.54 -17.25 1.63
N VAL A 20 3.19 -16.11 1.83
CA VAL A 20 2.58 -14.87 2.31
C VAL A 20 2.84 -13.76 1.29
N CYS A 21 1.79 -13.05 0.91
CA CYS A 21 1.89 -11.83 0.11
C CYS A 21 1.54 -10.61 0.97
N VAL A 22 2.45 -9.64 1.02
CA VAL A 22 2.27 -8.36 1.69
C VAL A 22 2.03 -7.32 0.62
N ASP A 23 0.83 -6.77 0.56
CA ASP A 23 0.49 -5.68 -0.36
C ASP A 23 0.63 -4.32 0.33
N GLU A 24 0.81 -3.27 -0.48
CA GLU A 24 0.94 -1.87 -0.05
C GLU A 24 2.00 -1.62 1.04
N ALA A 25 3.15 -2.29 0.95
CA ALA A 25 4.26 -2.12 1.91
C ALA A 25 4.87 -0.71 1.94
N HIS A 26 4.42 0.19 1.04
CA HIS A 26 4.78 1.59 1.01
C HIS A 26 4.03 2.43 2.06
N GLU A 27 2.88 1.95 2.55
CA GLU A 27 2.18 2.55 3.69
C GLU A 27 2.96 2.24 4.97
N ARG A 28 3.90 3.14 5.33
CA ARG A 28 4.81 3.10 6.49
C ARG A 28 4.07 3.17 7.84
N SER A 29 3.19 2.23 8.10
CA SER A 29 2.50 2.07 9.38
C SER A 29 3.33 1.20 10.33
N LEU A 30 3.25 1.49 11.63
CA LEU A 30 3.92 0.70 12.66
C LEU A 30 3.55 -0.79 12.59
N GLU A 31 2.29 -1.08 12.27
CA GLU A 31 1.79 -2.45 12.14
C GLU A 31 2.39 -3.19 10.94
N ALA A 32 2.58 -2.50 9.80
CA ALA A 32 3.21 -3.07 8.62
C ALA A 32 4.70 -3.35 8.89
N ASP A 33 5.42 -2.42 9.51
CA ASP A 33 6.83 -2.59 9.86
C ASP A 33 7.02 -3.76 10.86
N LEU A 34 6.17 -3.84 11.88
CA LEU A 34 6.17 -4.97 12.82
C LEU A 34 5.87 -6.30 12.10
N GLY A 35 4.87 -6.31 11.21
CA GLY A 35 4.52 -7.48 10.41
C GLY A 35 5.69 -7.97 9.55
N LEU A 36 6.38 -7.07 8.85
CA LEU A 36 7.55 -7.38 8.04
C LEU A 36 8.71 -7.93 8.89
N ALA A 37 8.92 -7.39 10.09
CA ALA A 37 9.94 -7.89 11.02
C ALA A 37 9.64 -9.31 11.50
N LEU A 38 8.38 -9.60 11.84
CA LEU A 38 7.95 -10.94 12.23
C LEU A 38 8.04 -11.92 11.05
N LEU A 39 7.63 -11.52 9.85
CA LEU A 39 7.75 -12.34 8.64
C LEU A 39 9.20 -12.67 8.30
N LYS A 40 10.13 -11.72 8.49
CA LYS A 40 11.56 -11.96 8.33
C LYS A 40 12.09 -13.03 9.30
N ASN A 41 11.50 -13.14 10.49
CA ASN A 41 11.84 -14.21 11.42
C ASN A 41 11.16 -15.53 11.01
N ALA A 42 9.90 -15.47 10.56
CA ALA A 42 9.17 -16.65 10.09
C ALA A 42 9.89 -17.33 8.91
N THR A 43 10.42 -16.59 7.94
CA THR A 43 11.17 -17.16 6.81
C THR A 43 12.48 -17.83 7.22
N LYS A 44 13.07 -17.44 8.37
CA LYS A 44 14.24 -18.13 8.94
C LYS A 44 13.85 -19.42 9.65
N LEU A 45 12.69 -19.42 10.34
CA LEU A 45 12.17 -20.58 11.07
C LEU A 45 11.58 -21.64 10.12
N ASN A 46 10.99 -21.20 9.02
CA ASN A 46 10.40 -22.04 7.99
C ASN A 46 11.00 -21.67 6.62
N PRO A 47 12.10 -22.34 6.21
CA PRO A 47 12.74 -22.10 4.91
C PRO A 47 11.86 -22.41 3.69
N ASN A 48 10.75 -23.13 3.87
CA ASN A 48 9.78 -23.42 2.81
C ASN A 48 8.72 -22.32 2.66
N LEU A 49 8.71 -21.31 3.53
CA LEU A 49 7.77 -20.19 3.45
C LEU A 49 8.24 -19.19 2.39
N HIS A 50 7.45 -19.03 1.34
CA HIS A 50 7.67 -17.99 0.34
C HIS A 50 7.09 -16.66 0.80
N LEU A 51 7.84 -15.57 0.60
CA LEU A 51 7.39 -14.21 0.94
C LEU A 51 7.45 -13.33 -0.31
N VAL A 52 6.32 -12.70 -0.63
CA VAL A 52 6.20 -11.67 -1.67
C VAL A 52 5.84 -10.36 -1.00
N VAL A 53 6.57 -9.29 -1.31
CA VAL A 53 6.28 -7.94 -0.81
C VAL A 53 6.05 -7.02 -2.00
N MET A 54 4.86 -6.45 -2.08
CA MET A 54 4.40 -5.55 -3.14
C MET A 54 4.38 -4.11 -2.64
N SER A 55 4.80 -3.19 -3.51
CA SER A 55 4.91 -1.75 -3.23
C SER A 55 4.67 -0.98 -4.52
N ALA A 56 3.90 0.11 -4.44
CA ALA A 56 3.67 1.03 -5.55
C ALA A 56 4.86 1.98 -5.80
N ASP A 57 5.72 2.18 -4.78
CA ASP A 57 6.77 3.20 -4.80
C ASP A 57 8.19 2.65 -5.00
N PHE A 58 9.12 3.58 -5.28
CA PHE A 58 10.54 3.36 -5.55
C PHE A 58 11.35 2.69 -4.42
N ASP A 59 10.78 2.49 -3.23
CA ASP A 59 11.51 1.99 -2.05
C ASP A 59 11.77 0.47 -2.06
N ALA A 60 11.51 -0.19 -3.20
CA ALA A 60 11.73 -1.63 -3.40
C ALA A 60 13.16 -2.08 -3.07
N ASP A 61 14.17 -1.27 -3.40
CA ASP A 61 15.58 -1.61 -3.13
C ASP A 61 15.90 -1.63 -1.63
N ARG A 62 15.26 -0.76 -0.84
CA ARG A 62 15.42 -0.78 0.63
C ARG A 62 14.79 -2.01 1.24
N ILE A 63 13.59 -2.39 0.79
CA ILE A 63 12.92 -3.62 1.22
C ILE A 63 13.78 -4.83 0.85
N ALA A 64 14.30 -4.87 -0.38
CA ALA A 64 15.18 -5.94 -0.81
C ALA A 64 16.44 -6.06 0.06
N SER A 65 17.10 -4.93 0.35
CA SER A 65 18.24 -4.90 1.27
C SER A 65 17.86 -5.38 2.68
N TYR A 66 16.68 -5.03 3.18
CA TYR A 66 16.20 -5.49 4.48
C TYR A 66 16.03 -7.02 4.52
N PHE A 67 15.58 -7.63 3.43
CA PHE A 67 15.45 -9.09 3.29
C PHE A 67 16.71 -9.79 2.75
N GLY A 68 17.89 -9.16 2.88
CA GLY A 68 19.17 -9.78 2.53
C GLY A 68 19.52 -9.75 1.05
N GLY A 69 19.01 -8.75 0.32
CA GLY A 69 19.24 -8.59 -1.12
C GLY A 69 18.37 -9.50 -1.98
N CYS A 70 17.09 -9.66 -1.62
CA CYS A 70 16.18 -10.51 -2.39
C CYS A 70 15.92 -9.97 -3.80
N HIS A 71 15.37 -10.82 -4.67
CA HIS A 71 15.10 -10.47 -6.06
C HIS A 71 13.99 -9.42 -6.16
N VAL A 72 14.25 -8.32 -6.90
CA VAL A 72 13.29 -7.25 -7.16
C VAL A 72 12.73 -7.39 -8.57
N VAL A 73 11.41 -7.58 -8.66
CA VAL A 73 10.67 -7.55 -9.93
C VAL A 73 10.02 -6.18 -10.07
N ARG A 74 10.29 -5.48 -11.18
CA ARG A 74 9.68 -4.18 -11.49
C ARG A 74 8.68 -4.36 -12.63
N VAL A 75 7.42 -4.07 -12.37
CA VAL A 75 6.37 -4.09 -13.38
C VAL A 75 6.20 -2.65 -13.89
N PRO A 76 6.38 -2.39 -15.20
CA PRO A 76 6.20 -1.04 -15.74
C PRO A 76 4.73 -0.63 -15.66
N GLY A 77 4.46 0.47 -14.97
CA GLY A 77 3.15 1.10 -14.98
C GLY A 77 2.87 1.77 -16.33
N ARG A 78 1.61 1.74 -16.79
CA ARG A 78 1.13 2.61 -17.86
C ARG A 78 0.22 3.66 -17.25
N SER A 79 0.70 4.90 -17.23
CA SER A 79 -0.14 6.05 -16.89
C SER A 79 -0.76 6.61 -18.17
N HIS A 80 -2.06 6.87 -18.14
CA HIS A 80 -2.72 7.65 -19.18
C HIS A 80 -2.57 9.15 -18.87
N PRO A 81 -2.49 10.02 -19.89
CA PRO A 81 -2.38 11.46 -19.66
C PRO A 81 -3.59 11.95 -18.86
N ILE A 82 -3.31 12.66 -17.77
CA ILE A 82 -4.32 13.29 -16.91
C ILE A 82 -4.32 14.80 -17.12
N GLU A 83 -5.50 15.40 -17.23
CA GLU A 83 -5.66 16.85 -17.21
C GLU A 83 -5.85 17.31 -15.77
N ILE A 84 -4.99 18.22 -15.30
CA ILE A 84 -5.03 18.74 -13.93
C ILE A 84 -5.60 20.15 -13.96
N ARG A 85 -6.69 20.39 -13.21
CA ARG A 85 -7.32 21.71 -13.06
C ARG A 85 -7.35 22.13 -11.60
N TYR A 86 -6.78 23.29 -11.29
CA TYR A 86 -6.78 23.87 -9.95
C TYR A 86 -8.00 24.78 -9.76
N ALA A 87 -8.71 24.61 -8.65
CA ALA A 87 -9.94 25.35 -8.35
C ALA A 87 -9.74 26.58 -7.43
N GLY A 88 -8.54 26.77 -6.89
CA GLY A 88 -8.27 27.69 -5.78
C GLY A 88 -8.68 27.10 -4.42
N GLU A 89 -8.18 27.71 -3.35
CA GLU A 89 -8.57 27.39 -1.96
C GLU A 89 -9.62 28.39 -1.48
N ASP A 90 -10.66 27.91 -0.79
CA ASP A 90 -11.61 28.75 -0.06
C ASP A 90 -11.30 28.68 1.43
N ALA A 91 -11.43 29.81 2.14
CA ALA A 91 -11.25 29.85 3.59
C ALA A 91 -12.32 29.02 4.36
N ASP A 92 -13.43 28.70 3.70
CA ASP A 92 -14.52 27.89 4.23
C ASP A 92 -14.48 26.47 3.62
N PRO A 93 -14.10 25.43 4.41
CA PRO A 93 -14.01 24.06 3.93
C PRO A 93 -15.33 23.51 3.38
N LEU A 94 -16.48 23.97 3.88
CA LEU A 94 -17.79 23.50 3.40
C LEU A 94 -18.06 23.97 1.98
N LYS A 95 -17.74 25.24 1.68
CA LYS A 95 -17.86 25.80 0.31
C LYS A 95 -16.94 25.12 -0.68
N GLN A 96 -15.76 24.70 -0.22
CA GLN A 96 -14.83 23.96 -1.07
C GLN A 96 -15.36 22.58 -1.45
N VAL A 97 -16.01 21.88 -0.51
CA VAL A 97 -16.69 20.60 -0.77
C VAL A 97 -17.88 20.78 -1.71
N GLU A 98 -18.75 21.76 -1.47
CA GLU A 98 -19.89 22.05 -2.36
C GLU A 98 -19.43 22.31 -3.80
N ARG A 99 -18.44 23.18 -4.00
CA ARG A 99 -17.88 23.46 -5.33
C ARG A 99 -17.27 22.23 -5.99
N ALA A 100 -16.62 21.36 -5.23
CA ALA A 100 -16.07 20.12 -5.75
C ALA A 100 -17.20 19.20 -6.25
N VAL A 101 -18.26 19.03 -5.45
CA VAL A 101 -19.44 18.24 -5.82
C VAL A 101 -20.12 18.80 -7.06
N ASP A 102 -20.36 20.12 -7.13
CA ASP A 102 -21.01 20.77 -8.28
C ASP A 102 -20.24 20.53 -9.58
N LYS A 103 -18.91 20.63 -9.54
CA LYS A 103 -18.05 20.33 -10.70
C LYS A 103 -18.13 18.86 -11.11
N CYS A 104 -18.20 17.94 -10.15
CA CYS A 104 -18.30 16.52 -10.42
C CYS A 104 -19.65 16.16 -11.05
N VAL A 105 -20.74 16.74 -10.56
CA VAL A 105 -22.10 16.53 -11.11
C VAL A 105 -22.22 17.10 -12.52
N ALA A 106 -21.53 18.19 -12.84
CA ALA A 106 -21.50 18.77 -14.18
C ALA A 106 -20.80 17.87 -15.23
N LEU A 107 -20.00 16.89 -14.83
CA LEU A 107 -19.33 15.93 -15.71
C LEU A 107 -20.29 14.77 -16.06
N ILE A 108 -21.16 15.01 -17.04
CA ILE A 108 -22.15 14.02 -17.48
C ILE A 108 -21.45 12.84 -18.18
N GLY A 109 -21.83 11.61 -17.80
CA GLY A 109 -21.40 10.38 -18.47
C GLY A 109 -20.04 9.83 -18.04
N ILE A 110 -19.46 10.33 -16.94
CA ILE A 110 -18.16 9.88 -16.41
C ILE A 110 -18.32 9.45 -14.94
N SER A 111 -17.65 8.36 -14.54
CA SER A 111 -17.53 7.98 -13.12
C SER A 111 -16.53 8.88 -12.41
N VAL A 112 -16.92 9.48 -11.28
CA VAL A 112 -16.09 10.41 -10.53
C VAL A 112 -15.66 9.83 -9.19
N LEU A 113 -14.38 9.90 -8.87
CA LEU A 113 -13.81 9.57 -7.56
C LEU A 113 -13.46 10.87 -6.81
N CYS A 114 -14.20 11.17 -5.74
CA CYS A 114 -13.93 12.31 -4.87
C CYS A 114 -13.23 11.84 -3.59
N TYR A 115 -12.14 12.50 -3.21
CA TYR A 115 -11.45 12.27 -1.94
C TYR A 115 -11.04 13.59 -1.29
N ARG A 116 -10.94 13.60 0.04
CA ARG A 116 -10.43 14.73 0.82
C ARG A 116 -9.10 14.31 1.44
N TYR A 117 -8.05 15.08 1.18
CA TYR A 117 -6.77 14.90 1.86
C TYR A 117 -6.87 15.42 3.31
N ARG A 118 -6.30 14.68 4.27
CA ARG A 118 -6.20 15.09 5.67
C ARG A 118 -4.89 15.83 5.91
#